data_AF-A0A7D5D484-F1
#
_entry.id   AF-A0A7D5D484-F1
#
_cell.length_a   1.000
_cell.length_b   1.000
_cell.length_c   1.000
_cell.angle_alpha   90.00
_cell.angle_beta   90.00
_cell.angle_gamma   90.00
#
_symmetry.space_group_name_H-M   'P 1'
#
loop_
_entity.id
_entity.type
_entity.pdbx_description
1 polymer ?
#
loop_
_entity_poly.entity_id
_entity_poly.type
_entity_poly.pdbx_seq_one_letter_code
_entity_poly.pdbx_strand_id
1 'polypeptide(L)'
;MLLDDCLLGSAILHDESTSDVFLVYVFHDISALYYYVGGLPVRQQVAGEKLKGFPARLSEFYNDVHNGFTFFPARSMGPLSVDDFSSLSDLVDEDVEISDSLVTVFSNGGGDYLVIDRDGHDEDKGFIWWHDEPLTTLQEINIFEVMNTWISIFLEDTRLRNEFLSGVILER
;
A
#
# COMPACT_ATOMS: atom_id res chain seq x y z
N MET A 1 13.85 -7.40 -10.09
CA MET A 1 12.74 -7.05 -9.17
C MET A 1 12.56 -5.54 -9.29
N LEU A 2 11.33 -4.98 -9.35
CA LEU A 2 11.08 -3.55 -9.67
C LEU A 2 12.00 -2.57 -8.91
N LEU A 3 12.25 -2.83 -7.62
CA LEU A 3 13.17 -2.02 -6.80
C LEU A 3 14.65 -2.15 -7.21
N ASP A 4 15.08 -3.32 -7.67
CA ASP A 4 16.48 -3.53 -8.07
C ASP A 4 16.79 -2.85 -9.40
N ASP A 5 15.81 -2.87 -10.32
CA ASP A 5 16.01 -2.55 -11.73
C ASP A 5 15.56 -1.12 -12.08
N CYS A 6 14.45 -0.65 -11.51
CA CYS A 6 13.81 0.61 -11.88
C CYS A 6 13.98 1.73 -10.84
N LEU A 7 14.24 1.40 -9.57
CA LEU A 7 14.43 2.42 -8.53
C LEU A 7 15.67 3.27 -8.82
N LEU A 8 15.46 4.59 -8.98
CA LEU A 8 16.55 5.55 -9.17
C LEU A 8 17.30 5.83 -7.88
N GLY A 9 16.59 5.85 -6.76
CA GLY A 9 17.15 6.05 -5.43
C GLY A 9 16.08 6.29 -4.39
N SER A 10 16.52 6.61 -3.17
CA SER A 10 15.64 6.96 -2.05
C SER A 10 16.02 8.29 -1.42
N ALA A 11 15.06 8.92 -0.76
CA ALA A 11 15.22 10.16 -0.03
C ALA A 11 14.39 10.15 1.26
N ILE A 12 14.69 11.06 2.18
CA ILE A 12 13.87 11.27 3.39
C ILE A 12 13.02 12.52 3.18
N LEU A 13 11.72 12.38 3.36
CA LEU A 13 10.76 13.49 3.38
C LEU A 13 10.36 13.75 4.82
N HIS A 14 10.43 15.01 5.23
CA HIS A 14 9.91 15.49 6.50
C HIS A 14 8.72 16.42 6.22
N ASP A 15 7.54 16.06 6.71
CA ASP A 15 6.37 16.92 6.64
C ASP A 15 6.42 17.90 7.82
N GLU A 16 6.70 19.17 7.55
CA GLU A 16 6.82 20.18 8.61
C GLU A 16 5.49 20.45 9.34
N SER A 17 4.36 20.16 8.71
CA SER A 17 3.03 20.43 9.28
C SER A 17 2.61 19.38 10.30
N THR A 18 2.94 18.11 10.05
CA THR A 18 2.62 16.99 10.95
C THR A 18 3.81 16.51 11.77
N SER A 19 5.03 16.96 11.43
CA SER A 19 6.31 16.41 11.93
C SER A 19 6.53 14.94 11.55
N ASP A 20 5.83 14.45 10.53
CA ASP A 20 5.99 13.08 10.04
C ASP A 20 7.25 12.93 9.21
N VAL A 21 7.79 11.71 9.21
CA VAL A 21 8.96 11.32 8.41
C VAL A 21 8.59 10.14 7.52
N PHE A 22 8.94 10.25 6.24
CA PHE A 22 8.72 9.22 5.24
C PHE A 22 10.01 8.88 4.50
N LEU A 23 10.18 7.61 4.16
CA LEU A 23 11.16 7.17 3.16
C LEU A 23 10.52 7.26 1.77
N VAL A 24 11.10 8.06 0.90
CA VAL A 24 10.67 8.25 -0.48
C VAL A 24 11.43 7.30 -1.39
N TYR A 25 10.73 6.63 -2.28
CA TYR A 25 11.25 5.76 -3.33
C TYR A 25 11.00 6.41 -4.68
N VAL A 26 12.07 6.72 -5.41
CA VAL A 26 12.01 7.51 -6.64
C VAL A 26 12.09 6.61 -7.86
N PHE A 27 11.07 6.69 -8.69
CA PHE A 27 10.95 6.00 -9.97
C PHE A 27 10.79 7.02 -11.11
N HIS A 28 10.90 6.55 -12.34
CA HIS A 28 10.72 7.38 -13.54
C HIS A 28 10.12 6.59 -14.69
N ASP A 29 9.37 7.28 -15.53
CA ASP A 29 8.90 6.80 -16.83
C ASP A 29 9.38 7.73 -17.96
N ILE A 30 8.71 7.65 -19.12
CA ILE A 30 9.02 8.46 -20.30
C ILE A 30 8.77 9.97 -20.11
N SER A 31 7.97 10.33 -19.11
CA SER A 31 7.34 11.64 -18.96
C SER A 31 7.77 12.36 -17.69
N ALA A 32 7.95 11.64 -16.57
CA ALA A 32 8.19 12.25 -15.28
C ALA A 32 8.82 11.30 -14.25
N LEU A 33 9.16 11.88 -13.10
CA LEU A 33 9.42 11.15 -11.87
C LEU A 33 8.11 10.90 -11.12
N TYR A 34 8.03 9.76 -10.42
CA TYR A 34 6.98 9.48 -9.45
C TYR A 34 7.56 8.81 -8.21
N TYR A 35 6.79 8.91 -7.13
CA TYR A 35 7.27 8.68 -5.79
C TYR A 35 6.32 7.74 -5.05
N TYR A 36 6.88 6.68 -4.49
CA TYR A 36 6.24 5.96 -3.38
C TYR A 36 6.80 6.48 -2.07
N VAL A 37 5.96 6.51 -1.03
CA VAL A 37 6.37 6.91 0.32
C VAL A 37 6.00 5.82 1.31
N GLY A 38 6.98 5.43 2.12
CA GLY A 38 6.79 4.53 3.26
C GLY A 38 6.91 5.29 4.58
N GLY A 39 5.90 5.18 5.44
CA GLY A 39 5.92 5.76 6.78
C GLY A 39 6.91 5.03 7.71
N LEU A 40 7.27 5.64 8.84
CA LEU A 40 8.06 4.95 9.86
C LEU A 40 7.31 3.73 10.40
N PRO A 41 7.99 2.60 10.67
CA PRO A 41 7.35 1.43 11.26
C PRO A 41 6.62 1.76 12.57
N VAL A 42 5.48 1.13 12.80
CA VAL A 42 4.64 1.40 13.97
C VAL A 42 5.30 0.75 15.19
N ARG A 43 5.65 1.54 16.20
CA ARG A 43 6.21 1.00 17.45
C ARG A 43 5.17 0.14 18.16
N GLN A 44 5.57 -1.05 18.63
CA GLN A 44 4.69 -2.07 19.24
C GLN A 44 3.67 -1.57 20.26
N GLN A 45 3.96 -0.49 21.00
CA GLN A 45 3.06 0.03 22.04
C GLN A 45 1.83 0.77 21.49
N VAL A 46 1.90 1.36 20.28
CA VAL A 46 0.77 2.05 19.62
C VAL A 46 0.11 1.13 18.57
N ALA A 47 0.90 0.25 17.96
CA ALA A 47 0.43 -0.70 16.93
C ALA A 47 -0.42 -1.85 17.50
N GLY A 48 -0.19 -2.24 18.76
CA GLY A 48 -0.71 -3.49 19.32
C GLY A 48 -2.23 -3.65 19.24
N GLU A 49 -3.00 -2.56 19.35
CA GLU A 49 -4.45 -2.61 19.21
C GLU A 49 -4.90 -2.57 17.74
N LYS A 50 -4.25 -1.75 16.90
CA LYS A 50 -4.60 -1.60 15.48
C LYS A 50 -4.16 -2.77 14.60
N LEU A 51 -3.14 -3.51 15.01
CA LEU A 51 -2.68 -4.72 14.32
C LEU A 51 -3.18 -6.00 15.01
N LYS A 52 -4.04 -5.90 16.01
CA LYS A 52 -4.61 -7.07 16.67
C LYS A 52 -5.42 -7.89 15.65
N GLY A 53 -5.12 -9.18 15.56
CA GLY A 53 -5.76 -10.11 14.61
C GLY A 53 -5.25 -10.00 13.17
N PHE A 54 -4.24 -9.15 12.89
CA PHE A 54 -3.63 -9.14 11.57
C PHE A 54 -2.80 -10.43 11.36
N PRO A 55 -2.73 -10.93 10.12
CA PRO A 55 -1.72 -11.91 9.72
C PRO A 55 -0.32 -11.51 10.20
N ALA A 56 0.49 -12.46 10.65
CA ALA A 56 1.84 -12.22 11.13
C ALA A 56 2.69 -11.52 10.07
N ARG A 57 2.63 -11.97 8.81
CA ARG A 57 3.41 -11.38 7.72
C ARG A 57 3.04 -9.91 7.46
N LEU A 58 1.74 -9.58 7.52
CA LEU A 58 1.29 -8.20 7.36
C LEU A 58 1.69 -7.37 8.58
N SER A 59 1.59 -7.94 9.78
CA SER A 59 2.05 -7.30 11.02
C SER A 59 3.55 -7.01 10.99
N GLU A 60 4.38 -7.92 10.49
CA GLU A 60 5.83 -7.72 10.32
C GLU A 60 6.12 -6.55 9.37
N PHE A 61 5.39 -6.43 8.26
CA PHE A 61 5.53 -5.27 7.37
C PHE A 61 5.30 -3.94 8.12
N TYR A 62 4.23 -3.85 8.93
CA TYR A 62 3.93 -2.63 9.68
C TYR A 62 4.89 -2.36 10.85
N ASN A 63 5.40 -3.41 11.50
CA ASN A 63 6.29 -3.28 12.66
C ASN A 63 7.75 -3.01 12.27
N ASP A 64 8.20 -3.55 11.14
CA ASP A 64 9.63 -3.60 10.79
C ASP A 64 9.97 -2.87 9.49
N VAL A 65 9.01 -2.69 8.57
CA VAL A 65 9.25 -2.12 7.24
C VAL A 65 8.69 -0.72 7.13
N HIS A 66 7.37 -0.56 7.10
CA HIS A 66 6.72 0.73 6.92
C HIS A 66 5.31 0.80 7.52
N ASN A 67 4.95 1.95 8.10
CA ASN A 67 3.56 2.29 8.32
C ASN A 67 2.93 2.82 7.03
N GLY A 68 2.41 1.90 6.21
CA GLY A 68 1.87 2.19 4.88
C GLY A 68 2.97 2.42 3.83
N PHE A 69 2.63 2.18 2.57
CA PHE A 69 3.54 2.35 1.43
C PHE A 69 2.74 2.69 0.18
N THR A 70 2.62 3.98 -0.14
CA THR A 70 1.67 4.46 -1.15
C THR A 70 2.28 5.41 -2.16
N PHE A 71 1.65 5.52 -3.33
CA PHE A 71 1.96 6.54 -4.33
C PHE A 71 1.66 7.93 -3.74
N PHE A 72 2.69 8.77 -3.70
CA PHE A 72 2.70 10.00 -2.89
C PHE A 72 1.57 10.99 -3.21
N PRO A 73 1.27 11.35 -4.47
CA PRO A 73 0.27 12.38 -4.77
C PRO A 73 -1.15 12.03 -4.32
N ALA A 74 -1.53 10.75 -4.38
CA ALA A 74 -2.88 10.30 -4.04
C ALA A 74 -2.95 9.56 -2.70
N ARG A 75 -1.79 9.24 -2.09
CA ARG A 75 -1.67 8.37 -0.90
C ARG A 75 -2.43 7.04 -1.06
N SER A 76 -2.37 6.48 -2.27
CA SER A 76 -3.08 5.26 -2.66
C SER A 76 -2.18 4.33 -3.48
N MET A 77 -2.77 3.31 -4.13
CA MET A 77 -2.08 2.25 -4.86
C MET A 77 -1.01 1.54 -4.00
N GLY A 78 -1.39 1.14 -2.79
CA GLY A 78 -0.43 0.60 -1.84
C GLY A 78 -1.04 0.26 -0.48
N PRO A 79 -0.28 -0.44 0.39
CA PRO A 79 -0.66 -0.64 1.79
C PRO A 79 -0.95 0.70 2.48
N LEU A 80 -2.09 0.80 3.15
CA LEU A 80 -2.52 1.99 3.90
C LEU A 80 -1.72 2.13 5.19
N SER A 81 -1.63 3.36 5.73
CA SER A 81 -1.21 3.57 7.12
C SER A 81 -2.22 2.91 8.07
N VAL A 82 -1.78 2.47 9.24
CA VAL A 82 -2.68 1.94 10.29
C VAL A 82 -3.72 2.98 10.76
N ASP A 83 -3.45 4.27 10.53
CA ASP A 83 -4.39 5.36 10.81
C ASP A 83 -5.48 5.50 9.76
N ASP A 84 -5.27 4.94 8.56
CA ASP A 84 -6.19 5.02 7.42
C ASP A 84 -6.98 3.72 7.20
N PHE A 85 -6.79 2.72 8.07
CA PHE A 85 -7.63 1.53 8.05
C PHE A 85 -9.08 1.91 8.38
N SER A 86 -10.02 1.35 7.64
CA SER A 86 -11.46 1.51 7.87
C SER A 86 -12.11 0.15 8.05
N SER A 87 -13.17 0.09 8.86
CA SER A 87 -14.06 -1.06 8.80
C SER A 87 -14.70 -1.10 7.43
N LEU A 88 -14.87 -2.29 6.86
CA LEU A 88 -15.57 -2.41 5.58
C LEU A 88 -17.03 -1.95 5.71
N SER A 89 -17.64 -2.12 6.89
CA SER A 89 -18.99 -1.63 7.18
C SER A 89 -19.11 -0.09 7.09
N ASP A 90 -18.02 0.66 7.30
CA ASP A 90 -18.03 2.11 7.17
C ASP A 90 -18.01 2.59 5.70
N LEU A 91 -17.68 1.69 4.75
CA LEU A 91 -17.58 2.00 3.32
C LEU A 91 -18.84 1.62 2.52
N VAL A 92 -19.74 0.85 3.13
CA VAL A 92 -20.97 0.38 2.49
C VAL A 92 -22.15 1.16 3.05
N ASP A 93 -22.76 1.97 2.19
CA ASP A 93 -23.90 2.84 2.55
C ASP A 93 -25.23 2.08 2.77
N GLU A 94 -25.28 0.79 2.42
CA GLU A 94 -26.50 -0.02 2.48
C GLU A 94 -26.63 -0.79 3.80
N ASP A 95 -27.87 -1.09 4.21
CA ASP A 95 -28.22 -1.91 5.40
C ASP A 95 -27.85 -3.40 5.22
N VAL A 96 -26.60 -3.68 4.86
CA VAL A 96 -26.03 -5.02 4.71
C VAL A 96 -25.20 -5.34 5.95
N GLU A 97 -25.47 -6.49 6.57
CA GLU A 97 -24.67 -6.97 7.69
C GLU A 97 -23.27 -7.39 7.19
N ILE A 98 -22.30 -6.49 7.38
CA ILE A 98 -20.88 -6.72 7.15
C ILE A 98 -20.20 -6.90 8.51
N SER A 99 -19.32 -7.89 8.62
CA SER A 99 -18.59 -8.14 9.86
C SER A 99 -17.59 -7.02 10.16
N ASP A 100 -17.60 -6.49 11.39
CA ASP A 100 -16.65 -5.47 11.87
C ASP A 100 -15.19 -5.98 11.94
N SER A 101 -14.98 -7.28 11.76
CA SER A 101 -13.65 -7.88 11.62
C SER A 101 -12.99 -7.58 10.28
N LEU A 102 -13.77 -7.16 9.27
CA LEU A 102 -13.30 -6.87 7.92
C LEU A 102 -12.73 -5.45 7.86
N VAL A 103 -11.43 -5.35 7.62
CA VAL A 103 -10.68 -4.09 7.68
C VAL A 103 -9.92 -3.85 6.38
N THR A 104 -10.00 -2.63 5.85
CA THR A 104 -9.23 -2.21 4.67
C THR A 104 -7.75 -2.05 5.02
N VAL A 105 -6.87 -2.56 4.16
CA VAL A 105 -5.41 -2.50 4.36
C VAL A 105 -4.64 -2.00 3.15
N PHE A 106 -5.29 -1.89 2.00
CA PHE A 106 -4.70 -1.40 0.75
C PHE A 106 -5.77 -0.66 -0.03
N SER A 107 -5.44 0.49 -0.62
CA SER A 107 -6.30 1.18 -1.60
C SER A 107 -5.66 1.11 -2.99
N ASN A 108 -6.45 0.81 -4.03
CA ASN A 108 -5.97 0.91 -5.42
C ASN A 108 -6.02 2.34 -5.99
N GLY A 109 -6.53 3.32 -5.24
CA GLY A 109 -6.68 4.71 -5.70
C GLY A 109 -7.84 4.97 -6.65
N GLY A 110 -8.52 3.92 -7.13
CA GLY A 110 -9.76 3.98 -7.91
C GLY A 110 -11.03 3.80 -7.08
N GLY A 111 -10.90 3.60 -5.76
CA GLY A 111 -12.01 3.37 -4.84
C GLY A 111 -12.11 1.94 -4.31
N ASP A 112 -11.33 1.00 -4.86
CA ASP A 112 -11.33 -0.39 -4.41
C ASP A 112 -10.25 -0.65 -3.36
N TYR A 113 -10.51 -1.68 -2.55
CA TYR A 113 -9.65 -2.00 -1.42
C TYR A 113 -9.32 -3.48 -1.37
N LEU A 114 -8.15 -3.79 -0.82
CA LEU A 114 -7.90 -5.11 -0.27
C LEU A 114 -8.28 -5.08 1.21
N VAL A 115 -8.98 -6.13 1.62
CA VAL A 115 -9.59 -6.29 2.93
C VAL A 115 -9.05 -7.56 3.56
N ILE A 116 -8.82 -7.53 4.87
CA ILE A 116 -8.53 -8.73 5.66
C ILE A 116 -9.64 -8.97 6.67
N ASP A 117 -9.79 -10.22 7.09
CA ASP A 117 -10.61 -10.60 8.23
C ASP A 117 -9.71 -10.80 9.45
N ARG A 118 -9.90 -9.98 10.49
CA ARG A 118 -9.13 -10.05 11.75
C ARG A 118 -9.43 -11.28 12.61
N ASP A 119 -10.59 -11.91 12.41
CA ASP A 119 -10.94 -13.16 13.08
C ASP A 119 -10.42 -14.37 12.28
N GLY A 120 -9.94 -14.14 11.05
CA GLY A 120 -9.24 -15.10 10.23
C GLY A 120 -7.88 -15.52 10.80
N HIS A 121 -7.39 -16.70 10.38
CA HIS A 121 -6.12 -17.26 10.84
C HIS A 121 -5.16 -17.63 9.70
N ASP A 122 -5.53 -17.30 8.46
CA ASP A 122 -4.70 -17.60 7.29
C ASP A 122 -3.81 -16.39 6.96
N GLU A 123 -2.52 -16.63 6.84
CA GLU A 123 -1.48 -15.61 6.74
C GLU A 123 -1.53 -14.81 5.44
N ASP A 124 -1.95 -15.44 4.35
CA ASP A 124 -1.93 -14.81 3.02
C ASP A 124 -3.35 -14.52 2.50
N LYS A 125 -4.39 -14.85 3.28
CA LYS A 125 -5.78 -14.68 2.85
C LYS A 125 -6.23 -13.22 2.99
N GLY A 126 -6.87 -12.73 1.94
CA GLY A 126 -7.63 -11.49 1.97
C GLY A 126 -8.80 -11.53 0.99
N PHE A 127 -9.40 -10.38 0.80
CA PHE A 127 -10.50 -10.18 -0.11
C PHE A 127 -10.28 -8.92 -0.95
N ILE A 128 -10.83 -8.92 -2.15
CA ILE A 128 -11.03 -7.68 -2.90
C ILE A 128 -12.43 -7.18 -2.61
N TRP A 129 -12.56 -5.92 -2.22
CA TRP A 129 -13.82 -5.22 -2.20
C TRP A 129 -13.84 -4.19 -3.33
N TRP A 130 -14.86 -4.29 -4.18
CA TRP A 130 -15.08 -3.43 -5.33
C TRP A 130 -16.13 -2.38 -5.00
N HIS A 131 -15.80 -1.10 -5.17
CA HIS A 131 -16.74 -0.03 -4.87
C HIS A 131 -17.93 0.02 -5.85
N ASP A 132 -17.72 -0.40 -7.10
CA ASP A 132 -18.76 -0.49 -8.14
C ASP A 132 -19.70 -1.69 -7.93
N GLU A 133 -19.27 -2.69 -7.16
CA GLU A 133 -20.03 -3.91 -6.88
C GLU A 133 -20.01 -4.26 -5.38
N PRO A 134 -20.42 -3.33 -4.48
CA PRO A 134 -20.15 -3.42 -3.04
C PRO A 134 -20.94 -4.54 -2.34
N LEU A 135 -21.99 -5.04 -2.99
CA LEU A 135 -22.87 -6.12 -2.51
C LEU A 135 -22.47 -7.50 -3.02
N THR A 136 -21.43 -7.60 -3.84
CA THR A 136 -20.97 -8.90 -4.35
C THR A 136 -20.26 -9.68 -3.25
N THR A 137 -20.27 -11.01 -3.39
CA THR A 137 -19.55 -11.87 -2.47
C THR A 137 -18.07 -11.55 -2.53
N LEU A 138 -17.48 -11.19 -1.39
CA LEU A 138 -16.05 -10.95 -1.24
C LEU A 138 -15.27 -12.14 -1.80
N GLN A 139 -14.52 -11.90 -2.87
CA GLN A 139 -13.70 -12.92 -3.49
C GLN A 139 -12.44 -13.13 -2.65
N GLU A 140 -12.26 -14.36 -2.16
CA GLU A 140 -11.03 -14.76 -1.47
C GLU A 140 -9.83 -14.76 -2.43
N ILE A 141 -8.72 -14.21 -1.98
CA ILE A 141 -7.49 -14.05 -2.75
C ILE A 141 -6.26 -14.29 -1.87
N ASN A 142 -5.10 -14.52 -2.51
CA ASN A 142 -3.82 -14.28 -1.87
C ASN A 142 -3.53 -12.77 -1.87
N ILE A 143 -3.55 -12.15 -0.70
CA ILE A 143 -3.47 -10.69 -0.57
C ILE A 143 -2.14 -10.15 -1.10
N PHE A 144 -1.02 -10.83 -0.84
CA PHE A 144 0.30 -10.39 -1.27
C PHE A 144 0.49 -10.52 -2.78
N GLU A 145 -0.07 -11.57 -3.40
CA GLU A 145 -0.04 -11.71 -4.86
C GLU A 145 -0.82 -10.58 -5.53
N VAL A 146 -2.00 -10.22 -5.02
CA VAL A 146 -2.79 -9.12 -5.58
C VAL A 146 -2.14 -7.77 -5.32
N MET A 147 -1.62 -7.51 -4.12
CA MET A 147 -0.83 -6.30 -3.81
C MET A 147 0.33 -6.14 -4.80
N ASN A 148 1.13 -7.19 -4.98
CA ASN A 148 2.26 -7.19 -5.91
C ASN A 148 1.80 -6.97 -7.35
N THR A 149 0.69 -7.58 -7.75
CA THR A 149 0.14 -7.44 -9.11
C THR A 149 -0.30 -6.00 -9.37
N TRP A 150 -1.11 -5.41 -8.49
CA TRP A 150 -1.60 -4.04 -8.67
C TRP A 150 -0.48 -3.00 -8.64
N ILE A 151 0.46 -3.11 -7.70
CA ILE A 151 1.65 -2.24 -7.68
C ILE A 151 2.49 -2.44 -8.96
N SER A 152 2.64 -3.67 -9.45
CA SER A 152 3.42 -3.94 -10.66
C SER A 152 2.76 -3.37 -11.91
N ILE A 153 1.43 -3.47 -12.04
CA ILE A 153 0.68 -2.85 -13.14
C ILE A 153 0.83 -1.33 -13.07
N PHE A 154 0.68 -0.74 -11.88
CA PHE A 154 0.84 0.71 -11.72
C PHE A 154 2.25 1.20 -12.08
N LEU A 155 3.26 0.37 -11.85
CA LEU A 155 4.67 0.66 -12.14
C LEU A 155 5.14 0.10 -13.49
N GLU A 156 4.25 -0.37 -14.37
CA GLU A 156 4.65 -1.11 -15.58
C GLU A 156 5.43 -0.26 -16.58
N ASP A 157 5.14 1.04 -16.62
CA ASP A 157 5.83 2.02 -17.48
C ASP A 157 7.14 2.54 -16.85
N THR A 158 7.53 2.04 -15.67
CA THR A 158 8.83 2.35 -15.08
C THR A 158 9.97 1.96 -16.02
N ARG A 159 10.90 2.88 -16.25
CA ARG A 159 12.11 2.62 -17.01
C ARG A 159 13.24 2.14 -16.12
N LEU A 160 14.16 1.38 -16.71
CA LEU A 160 15.35 0.91 -16.01
C LEU A 160 16.20 2.08 -15.54
N ARG A 161 16.78 1.97 -14.34
CA ARG A 161 17.69 2.98 -13.79
C ARG A 161 18.86 3.27 -14.72
N ASN A 162 19.40 2.24 -15.37
CA ASN A 162 20.57 2.39 -16.25
C ASN A 162 20.26 3.23 -17.50
N GLU A 163 19.02 3.18 -18.01
CA GLU A 163 18.61 3.99 -19.15
C GLU A 163 18.62 5.48 -18.77
N PHE A 164 18.09 5.80 -17.59
CA PHE A 164 18.11 7.17 -17.04
C PHE A 164 19.53 7.70 -16.88
N LEU A 165 20.40 6.94 -16.21
CA LEU A 165 21.78 7.35 -15.94
C LEU A 165 22.59 7.52 -17.23
N SER A 166 22.34 6.70 -18.25
CA SER A 166 23.03 6.81 -19.53
C SER A 166 22.68 8.10 -20.30
N GLY A 167 21.42 8.54 -20.23
CA GLY A 167 20.98 9.81 -20.83
C GLY A 167 21.61 11.04 -20.15
N VAL A 168 21.70 11.03 -18.81
CA VAL A 168 22.30 12.12 -18.02
C VAL A 168 23.81 12.29 -18.29
N ILE A 169 24.52 11.20 -18.61
CA ILE A 169 25.96 11.24 -18.90
C ILE A 169 26.25 11.83 -20.29
N LEU A 170 25.33 11.67 -21.25
CA LEU A 170 25.51 12.15 -22.63
C LEU A 170 25.19 13.64 -22.81
N GLU A 171 24.49 14.26 -21.85
CA GLU A 171 24.15 15.70 -21.85
C GLU A 171 25.15 16.57 -21.05
N ARG A 172 26.29 16.01 -20.62
CA ARG A 172 27.39 16.72 -19.96
C ARG A 172 28.62 16.83 -20.84
#